data_AF-A0A2E9RQJ4-F1
#
_entry.id   AF-A0A2E9RQJ4-F1
#
_cell.length_a   1.000
_cell.length_b   1.000
_cell.length_c   1.000
_cell.angle_alpha   90.00
_cell.angle_beta   90.00
_cell.angle_gamma   90.00
#
_symmetry.space_group_name_H-M   'P 1'
#
loop_
_entity.id
_entity.type
_entity.pdbx_description
1 polymer ?
#
loop_
_entity_poly.entity_id
_entity_poly.type
_entity_poly.pdbx_seq_one_letter_code
_entity_poly.pdbx_strand_id
1 'polypeptide(L)'
;MEVDNVKRGAAGKNQVPHDHNRDWSDQPRYPEVATARTWLGRLNKERTFSLFLDLCNQSQSDRTPFFFGSPDSHLKPTCKANQQRFHALCLKTLGKHSLGLSVKVRATGPGYHPLWRRISKNRVAENTACISVNLTLEAT
;
A
#
# COMPACT_ATOMS: atom_id res chain seq x y z
N MET A 1 8.19 -7.50 6.05
CA MET A 1 9.14 -6.38 5.87
C MET A 1 9.87 -6.00 7.15
N GLU A 2 9.28 -6.18 8.34
CA GLU A 2 9.89 -5.73 9.60
C GLU A 2 10.34 -6.92 10.48
N VAL A 3 11.58 -7.38 10.30
CA VAL A 3 12.10 -8.60 10.95
C VAL A 3 12.19 -8.47 12.47
N ASP A 4 12.55 -7.28 12.96
CA ASP A 4 12.73 -7.03 14.39
C ASP A 4 11.41 -7.14 15.15
N ASN A 5 10.31 -6.66 14.56
CA ASN A 5 8.98 -6.78 15.15
C ASN A 5 8.48 -8.22 15.15
N VAL A 6 8.73 -8.97 14.07
CA VAL A 6 8.42 -10.40 14.04
C VAL A 6 9.17 -11.13 15.15
N LYS A 7 10.48 -10.88 15.30
CA LYS A 7 11.31 -11.56 16.31
C LYS A 7 10.83 -11.32 17.74
N ARG A 8 10.32 -10.13 18.05
CA ARG A 8 9.81 -9.79 19.39
C ARG A 8 8.31 -10.05 19.58
N GLY A 9 7.63 -10.61 18.57
CA GLY A 9 6.18 -10.87 18.62
C GLY A 9 5.31 -9.59 18.58
N ALA A 10 5.80 -8.50 17.99
CA ALA A 10 5.07 -7.25 17.86
C ALA A 10 4.41 -7.10 16.48
N ALA A 11 3.24 -6.45 16.45
CA ALA A 11 2.48 -6.22 15.22
C ALA A 11 3.02 -5.08 14.34
N GLY A 12 3.76 -4.11 14.91
CA GLY A 12 4.34 -2.96 14.20
C GLY A 12 3.38 -1.87 13.72
N LYS A 13 2.10 -2.20 13.51
CA LYS A 13 1.05 -1.23 13.18
C LYS A 13 0.87 -0.23 14.33
N ASN A 14 0.91 1.06 14.01
CA ASN A 14 0.81 2.19 14.94
C ASN A 14 1.89 2.20 16.04
N GLN A 15 3.07 1.64 15.76
CA GLN A 15 4.17 1.60 16.73
C GLN A 15 4.67 3.00 17.11
N VAL A 16 4.97 3.17 18.41
CA VAL A 16 5.64 4.34 18.99
C VAL A 16 7.11 3.98 19.27
N PRO A 17 8.08 4.88 19.04
CA PRO A 17 7.91 6.25 18.52
C PRO A 17 7.76 6.33 17.00
N HIS A 18 7.89 5.22 16.27
CA HIS A 18 7.84 5.23 14.82
C HIS A 18 7.14 3.99 14.27
N ASP A 19 6.24 4.20 13.31
CA ASP A 19 5.50 3.16 12.59
C ASP A 19 6.21 2.89 11.26
N HIS A 20 6.50 1.62 10.98
CA HIS A 20 7.22 1.19 9.78
C HIS A 20 6.51 1.59 8.47
N ASN A 21 5.17 1.60 8.44
CA ASN A 21 4.37 2.07 7.32
C ASN A 21 4.01 3.56 7.40
N ARG A 22 4.72 4.35 8.21
CA ARG A 22 4.75 5.83 8.16
C ARG A 22 6.16 6.38 7.89
N ASP A 23 7.13 5.49 7.76
CA ASP A 23 8.54 5.82 7.57
C ASP A 23 8.94 6.05 6.10
N TRP A 24 7.99 6.03 5.15
CA TRP A 24 8.28 6.26 3.73
C TRP A 24 8.54 7.75 3.40
N SER A 25 9.18 8.47 4.31
CA SER A 25 9.70 9.83 4.09
C SER A 25 10.96 9.81 3.22
N ASP A 26 11.58 10.96 2.96
CA ASP A 26 12.86 11.01 2.25
C ASP A 26 14.05 10.46 3.02
N GLN A 27 13.97 10.48 4.36
CA GLN A 27 14.98 9.97 5.27
C GLN A 27 14.36 8.90 6.17
N PRO A 28 14.12 7.68 5.65
CA PRO A 28 13.55 6.59 6.42
C PRO A 28 14.49 6.18 7.54
N ARG A 29 13.93 5.89 8.71
CA ARG A 29 14.62 5.35 9.86
C ARG A 29 14.93 3.86 9.70
N TYR A 30 14.04 3.11 9.03
CA TYR A 30 14.19 1.68 8.84
C TYR A 30 15.00 1.37 7.57
N PRO A 31 16.11 0.61 7.68
CA PRO A 31 16.95 0.28 6.52
C PRO A 31 16.20 -0.53 5.45
N GLU A 32 15.20 -1.31 5.84
CA GLU A 32 14.34 -2.08 4.93
C GLU A 32 13.48 -1.15 4.08
N VAL A 33 12.94 -0.08 4.67
CA VAL A 33 12.20 0.96 3.94
C VAL A 33 13.14 1.73 3.00
N ALA A 34 14.33 2.10 3.47
CA ALA A 34 15.35 2.74 2.63
C ALA A 34 15.71 1.90 1.40
N THR A 35 15.93 0.61 1.61
CA THR A 35 16.28 -0.35 0.57
C THR A 35 15.13 -0.54 -0.42
N ALA A 36 13.91 -0.74 0.08
CA ALA A 36 12.72 -0.88 -0.76
C ALA A 36 12.51 0.35 -1.66
N ARG A 37 12.65 1.57 -1.11
CA ARG A 37 12.55 2.82 -1.89
C ARG A 37 13.60 2.90 -2.99
N THR A 38 14.83 2.47 -2.71
CA THR A 38 15.92 2.44 -3.70
C THR A 38 15.59 1.51 -4.87
N TRP A 39 15.12 0.30 -4.57
CA TRP A 39 14.69 -0.66 -5.59
C TRP A 39 13.51 -0.15 -6.43
N LEU A 40 12.49 0.41 -5.79
CA LEU A 40 11.34 0.98 -6.50
C LEU A 40 11.74 2.15 -7.39
N GLY A 41 12.66 3.00 -6.92
CA GLY A 41 13.24 4.08 -7.72
C GLY A 41 13.96 3.56 -8.96
N ARG A 42 14.72 2.46 -8.83
CA ARG A 42 15.37 1.79 -9.97
C ARG A 42 14.35 1.23 -10.96
N LEU A 43 13.38 0.44 -10.51
CA LEU A 43 12.35 -0.16 -11.38
C LEU A 43 11.54 0.92 -12.11
N ASN A 44 11.24 2.03 -11.43
CA ASN A 44 10.54 3.15 -12.04
C ASN A 44 11.39 3.85 -13.13
N LYS A 45 12.69 4.06 -12.88
CA LYS A 45 13.62 4.62 -13.89
C LYS A 45 13.75 3.71 -15.11
N GLU A 46 13.80 2.40 -14.89
CA GLU A 46 13.85 1.37 -15.95
C GLU A 46 12.50 1.20 -16.66
N ARG A 47 11.43 1.86 -16.19
CA ARG A 47 10.04 1.71 -16.70
C ARG A 47 9.52 0.27 -16.63
N THR A 48 10.03 -0.52 -15.70
CA THR A 48 9.65 -1.92 -15.44
C THR A 48 8.70 -2.06 -14.25
N PHE A 49 8.20 -0.94 -13.71
CA PHE A 49 7.36 -0.90 -12.53
C PHE A 49 5.87 -0.69 -12.85
N SER A 50 5.06 -1.74 -12.70
CA SER A 50 3.62 -1.73 -13.03
C SER A 50 2.69 -1.91 -11.82
N LEU A 51 3.15 -2.58 -10.76
CA LEU A 51 2.33 -2.90 -9.60
C LEU A 51 3.15 -2.81 -8.30
N PHE A 52 2.59 -2.10 -7.34
CA PHE A 52 2.97 -2.14 -5.93
C PHE A 52 1.83 -2.75 -5.11
N LEU A 53 2.14 -3.77 -4.33
CA LEU A 53 1.20 -4.34 -3.39
C LEU A 53 1.83 -4.48 -2.01
N ASP A 54 1.36 -3.69 -1.06
CA ASP A 54 1.70 -3.79 0.36
C ASP A 54 0.75 -4.79 1.03
N LEU A 55 1.28 -5.87 1.61
CA LEU A 55 0.46 -6.90 2.25
C LEU A 55 0.38 -6.61 3.75
N CYS A 56 -0.83 -6.45 4.26
CA CYS A 56 -1.10 -6.11 5.65
C CYS A 56 -2.18 -7.02 6.23
N ASN A 57 -2.17 -7.13 7.56
CA ASN A 57 -3.20 -7.85 8.29
C ASN A 57 -4.36 -6.91 8.66
N GLN A 58 -5.56 -7.35 8.29
CA GLN A 58 -6.79 -6.61 8.56
C GLN A 58 -7.09 -6.52 10.07
N SER A 59 -7.97 -5.59 10.45
CA SER A 59 -8.44 -5.54 11.84
C SER A 59 -9.27 -6.78 12.18
N GLN A 60 -9.38 -7.13 13.46
CA GLN A 60 -10.20 -8.29 13.90
C GLN A 60 -11.69 -8.16 13.48
N SER A 61 -12.18 -6.94 13.29
CA SER A 61 -13.56 -6.67 12.86
C SER A 61 -13.77 -6.81 11.35
N ASP A 62 -12.72 -6.73 10.54
CA ASP A 62 -12.82 -6.91 9.09
C ASP A 62 -12.85 -8.41 8.77
N ARG A 63 -13.89 -8.86 8.07
CA ARG A 63 -14.09 -10.29 7.72
C ARG A 63 -13.83 -10.62 6.27
N THR A 64 -13.65 -9.61 5.42
CA THR A 64 -13.52 -9.77 3.98
C THR A 64 -12.30 -8.98 3.54
N PRO A 65 -11.34 -9.60 2.82
CA PRO A 65 -10.17 -8.89 2.30
C PRO A 65 -10.58 -7.66 1.51
N PHE A 66 -9.77 -6.61 1.59
CA PHE A 66 -10.04 -5.36 0.88
C PHE A 66 -8.76 -4.61 0.56
N PHE A 67 -8.86 -3.67 -0.38
CA PHE A 67 -7.75 -2.80 -0.71
C PHE A 67 -7.88 -1.44 0.00
N PHE A 68 -6.75 -0.91 0.45
CA PHE A 68 -6.56 0.52 0.58
C PHE A 68 -5.81 1.07 -0.64
N GLY A 69 -6.33 2.15 -1.22
CA GLY A 69 -5.67 2.97 -2.23
C GLY A 69 -5.33 4.37 -1.72
N SER A 70 -4.74 5.17 -2.59
CA SER A 70 -4.55 6.60 -2.39
C SER A 70 -5.86 7.37 -2.60
N PRO A 71 -6.02 8.57 -2.00
CA PRO A 71 -7.11 9.47 -2.34
C PRO A 71 -7.09 9.80 -3.84
N ASP A 72 -8.27 9.97 -4.44
CA ASP A 72 -8.38 10.30 -5.86
C ASP A 72 -7.59 11.57 -6.25
N SER A 73 -7.59 12.58 -5.38
CA SER A 73 -6.82 13.83 -5.58
C SER A 73 -5.30 13.64 -5.55
N HIS A 74 -4.84 12.49 -5.05
CA HIS A 74 -3.43 12.12 -4.98
C HIS A 74 -3.01 11.23 -6.17
N LEU A 75 -3.96 10.74 -6.96
CA LEU A 75 -3.70 9.90 -8.12
C LEU A 75 -3.78 10.70 -9.42
N LYS A 76 -2.83 10.43 -10.31
CA LYS A 76 -2.93 10.87 -11.70
C LYS A 76 -4.10 10.15 -12.39
N PRO A 77 -4.79 10.75 -13.38
CA PRO A 77 -5.97 10.15 -14.01
C PRO A 77 -5.74 8.72 -14.53
N THR A 78 -4.60 8.47 -15.17
CA THR A 78 -4.22 7.14 -15.68
C THR A 78 -4.01 6.12 -14.55
N CYS A 79 -3.33 6.49 -13.46
CA CYS A 79 -3.18 5.62 -12.28
C CYS A 79 -4.55 5.25 -11.68
N LYS A 80 -5.45 6.24 -11.57
CA LYS A 80 -6.81 6.01 -11.06
C LYS A 80 -7.57 5.01 -11.94
N ALA A 81 -7.55 5.19 -13.26
CA ALA A 81 -8.18 4.27 -14.20
C ALA A 81 -7.58 2.85 -14.12
N ASN A 82 -6.24 2.75 -14.03
CA ASN A 82 -5.57 1.46 -13.89
C ASN A 82 -5.90 0.78 -12.55
N GLN A 83 -5.97 1.52 -11.46
CA GLN A 83 -6.38 0.99 -10.15
C GLN A 83 -7.81 0.44 -10.18
N GLN A 84 -8.74 1.19 -10.78
CA GLN A 84 -10.13 0.75 -10.96
C GLN A 84 -10.21 -0.52 -11.80
N ARG A 85 -9.49 -0.57 -12.93
CA ARG A 85 -9.43 -1.74 -13.80
C ARG A 85 -8.84 -2.95 -13.08
N PHE A 86 -7.74 -2.77 -12.35
CA PHE A 86 -7.09 -3.83 -11.58
C PHE A 86 -8.04 -4.40 -10.53
N HIS A 87 -8.68 -3.54 -9.73
CA HIS A 87 -9.65 -3.98 -8.72
C HIS A 87 -10.84 -4.72 -9.32
N ALA A 88 -11.37 -4.25 -10.45
CA ALA A 88 -12.45 -4.95 -11.17
C ALA A 88 -12.03 -6.36 -11.64
N LEU A 89 -10.78 -6.54 -12.07
CA LEU A 89 -10.23 -7.85 -12.43
C LEU A 89 -10.05 -8.75 -11.19
N CYS A 90 -9.58 -8.18 -10.07
CA CYS A 90 -9.51 -8.89 -8.79
C CYS A 90 -10.89 -9.35 -8.32
N LEU A 91 -11.93 -8.53 -8.45
CA LEU A 91 -13.30 -8.94 -8.09
C LEU A 91 -13.81 -10.11 -8.95
N LYS A 92 -13.48 -10.14 -10.24
CA LYS A 92 -13.86 -11.25 -11.13
C LYS A 92 -13.17 -12.57 -10.79
N THR A 93 -12.02 -12.51 -10.12
CA THR A 93 -11.16 -13.64 -9.77
C THR A 93 -11.27 -13.96 -8.28
N LEU A 94 -10.65 -13.16 -7.43
CA LEU A 94 -10.62 -13.29 -5.97
C LEU A 94 -12.02 -13.13 -5.33
N GLY A 95 -12.88 -12.29 -5.90
CA GLY A 95 -14.24 -12.09 -5.37
C GLY A 95 -15.12 -13.34 -5.42
N LYS A 96 -14.76 -14.35 -6.22
CA LYS A 96 -15.45 -15.65 -6.29
C LYS A 96 -14.91 -16.69 -5.30
N HIS A 97 -13.78 -16.40 -4.66
CA HIS A 97 -13.18 -17.29 -3.66
C HIS A 97 -13.98 -17.23 -2.35
N SER A 98 -13.83 -18.24 -1.48
CA SER A 98 -14.55 -18.33 -0.19
C SER A 98 -14.30 -17.13 0.74
N LEU A 99 -13.08 -16.58 0.70
CA LEU A 99 -12.72 -15.37 1.45
C LEU A 99 -13.32 -14.09 0.84
N GLY A 100 -13.66 -14.13 -0.46
CA GLY A 100 -14.16 -12.98 -1.22
C GLY A 100 -13.15 -11.84 -1.35
N LEU A 101 -13.66 -10.70 -1.81
CA LEU A 101 -12.94 -9.43 -1.87
C LEU A 101 -13.97 -8.29 -1.83
N SER A 102 -13.71 -7.25 -1.04
CA SER A 102 -14.60 -6.11 -0.95
C SER A 102 -14.73 -5.39 -2.29
N VAL A 103 -15.97 -5.05 -2.65
CA VAL A 103 -16.29 -4.22 -3.83
C VAL A 103 -15.87 -2.76 -3.69
N LYS A 104 -15.38 -2.33 -2.51
CA LYS A 104 -14.92 -0.97 -2.27
C LYS A 104 -13.41 -0.96 -2.02
N VAL A 105 -12.71 -0.08 -2.72
CA VAL A 105 -11.35 0.34 -2.34
C VAL A 105 -11.48 1.45 -1.30
N ARG A 106 -10.90 1.25 -0.11
CA ARG A 106 -10.85 2.27 0.94
C ARG A 106 -9.69 3.23 0.64
N ALA A 107 -9.73 4.47 1.13
CA ALA A 107 -8.65 5.43 0.90
C ALA A 107 -7.93 5.80 2.21
N THR A 108 -6.61 5.93 2.16
CA THR A 108 -5.82 6.49 3.28
C THR A 108 -5.36 7.90 2.94
N GLY A 109 -6.15 8.91 3.30
CA GLY A 109 -5.91 10.34 3.02
C GLY A 109 -5.72 11.22 4.26
N PRO A 110 -5.85 12.56 4.13
CA PRO A 110 -5.68 13.50 5.25
C PRO A 110 -6.52 13.18 6.49
N GLY A 111 -7.78 12.75 6.31
CA GLY A 111 -8.65 12.34 7.41
C GLY A 111 -8.33 10.97 8.03
N TYR A 112 -7.38 10.22 7.44
CA TYR A 112 -6.97 8.91 7.94
C TYR A 112 -5.78 9.00 8.90
N HIS A 113 -4.76 9.80 8.56
CA HIS A 113 -3.55 9.94 9.38
C HIS A 113 -2.76 11.21 9.00
N PRO A 114 -2.13 11.94 9.95
CA PRO A 114 -1.33 13.14 9.62
C PRO A 114 -0.19 12.87 8.64
N LEU A 115 0.46 11.71 8.78
CA LEU A 115 1.53 11.24 7.88
C LEU A 115 1.02 10.42 6.68
N TRP A 116 -0.22 10.60 6.23
CA TRP A 116 -0.81 9.77 5.16
C TRP A 116 0.03 9.72 3.88
N ARG A 117 0.70 10.82 3.50
CA ARG A 117 1.61 10.84 2.33
C ARG A 117 2.84 9.95 2.49
N ARG A 118 3.21 9.62 3.72
CA ARG A 118 4.34 8.74 4.07
C ARG A 118 3.92 7.29 4.29
N ILE A 119 2.67 6.95 3.97
CA ILE A 119 2.23 5.56 3.88
C ILE A 119 2.75 4.99 2.57
N SER A 120 3.27 3.75 2.62
CA SER A 120 3.94 3.05 1.52
C SER A 120 3.33 3.34 0.14
N LYS A 121 2.11 2.87 -0.11
CA LYS A 121 1.40 3.01 -1.38
C LYS A 121 1.21 4.46 -1.82
N ASN A 122 1.00 5.39 -0.90
CA ASN A 122 0.75 6.80 -1.21
C ASN A 122 2.05 7.47 -1.66
N ARG A 123 3.15 7.14 -0.99
CA ARG A 123 4.48 7.60 -1.39
C ARG A 123 4.87 7.03 -2.74
N VAL A 124 4.63 5.74 -2.97
CA VAL A 124 4.93 5.09 -4.25
C VAL A 124 4.08 5.68 -5.38
N ALA A 125 2.78 5.91 -5.16
CA ALA A 125 1.91 6.54 -6.14
C ALA A 125 2.38 7.97 -6.53
N GLU A 126 2.88 8.75 -5.57
CA GLU A 126 3.38 10.11 -5.81
C GLU A 126 4.69 10.11 -6.62
N ASN A 127 5.53 9.08 -6.45
CA ASN A 127 6.92 9.07 -6.95
C ASN A 127 7.16 8.12 -8.13
N THR A 128 6.11 7.47 -8.66
CA THR A 128 6.23 6.54 -9.78
C THR A 128 5.45 6.99 -11.02
N ALA A 129 5.71 6.32 -12.13
CA ALA A 129 5.10 6.60 -13.43
C ALA A 129 3.58 6.51 -13.36
N CYS A 130 2.91 7.26 -14.24
CA CYS A 130 1.45 7.38 -14.29
C CYS A 130 0.70 6.09 -14.63
N ILE A 131 1.41 4.98 -14.85
CA ILE A 131 0.87 3.68 -15.23
C ILE A 131 0.79 2.70 -14.06
N SER A 132 1.52 2.95 -12.96
CA SER A 132 1.60 2.00 -11.85
C SER A 132 0.28 1.93 -11.07
N VAL A 133 -0.06 0.72 -10.61
CA VAL A 133 -1.14 0.49 -9.64
C VAL A 133 -0.49 0.32 -8.27
N ASN A 134 -0.95 1.06 -7.26
CA ASN A 134 -0.34 1.06 -5.93
C ASN A 134 -1.40 0.88 -4.86
N LEU A 135 -1.41 -0.29 -4.21
CA LEU A 135 -2.43 -0.67 -3.25
C LEU A 135 -1.80 -1.30 -2.00
N THR A 136 -2.54 -1.26 -0.90
CA THR A 136 -2.34 -2.16 0.25
C THR A 136 -3.47 -3.18 0.23
N LEU A 137 -3.16 -4.48 0.25
CA LEU A 137 -4.15 -5.53 0.52
C LEU A 137 -4.17 -5.80 2.03
N GLU A 138 -5.33 -5.63 2.64
CA GLU A 138 -5.60 -6.05 4.01
C GLU A 138 -6.33 -7.40 3.93
N ALA A 139 -5.72 -8.45 4.49
CA ALA A 139 -6.25 -9.82 4.52
C ALA A 139 -5.95 -10.51 5.87
N THR A 140 -6.59 -11.64 6.15
CA THR A 140 -6.32 -12.51 7.32
C THR A 140 -5.47 -13.70 6.92
#